data_AF-A0A7W7RUX1-F1
#
_entry.id   AF-A0A7W7RUX1-F1
#
_cell.length_a   1.000
_cell.length_b   1.000
_cell.length_c   1.000
_cell.angle_alpha   90.00
_cell.angle_beta   90.00
_cell.angle_gamma   90.00
#
_symmetry.space_group_name_H-M   'P 1'
#
loop_
_entity.id
_entity.type
_entity.pdbx_description
1 polymer ?
#
loop_
_entity_poly.entity_id
_entity_poly.type
_entity_poly.pdbx_seq_one_letter_code
_entity_poly.pdbx_strand_id
1 'polypeptide(L)'
;MLLARPLLASAVAVVAVSAVTALPAAASMPATNTALAATPMCIDATNARTNGTQIHLWQCADHTNQRFVIDNGQIKVKDTIGTSREVCLDATNDRVNGTRVHLWQCADHTNQRFVIDEGHIKVKDTLA
;
A
#
# COMPACT_ATOMS: atom_id res chain seq x y z
N MET A 1 20.45 48.24 80.18
CA MET A 1 20.92 47.11 81.00
C MET A 1 20.62 45.84 80.21
N LEU A 2 21.66 45.17 79.71
CA LEU A 2 21.77 43.77 79.26
C LEU A 2 20.60 43.18 78.41
N LEU A 3 20.77 42.87 77.11
CA LEU A 3 21.25 41.59 76.50
C LEU A 3 20.42 41.43 75.21
N ALA A 4 20.75 40.73 74.12
CA ALA A 4 21.86 39.89 73.67
C ALA A 4 21.72 39.77 72.12
N ARG A 5 22.80 39.48 71.41
CA ARG A 5 22.80 39.13 69.98
C ARG A 5 22.68 37.61 69.81
N PRO A 6 21.94 37.11 68.81
CA PRO A 6 22.43 35.95 68.05
C PRO A 6 22.26 36.16 66.54
N LEU A 7 23.36 36.11 65.78
CA LEU A 7 23.86 34.95 65.01
C LEU A 7 23.14 34.77 63.67
N LEU A 8 23.87 35.06 62.59
CA LEU A 8 23.50 34.74 61.21
C LEU A 8 23.48 33.22 60.99
N ALA A 9 22.43 32.72 60.35
CA ALA A 9 22.44 31.41 59.72
C ALA A 9 22.47 31.60 58.19
N SER A 10 23.61 31.29 57.60
CA SER A 10 23.81 31.28 56.14
C SER A 10 23.16 30.02 55.58
N ALA A 11 22.09 30.16 54.80
CA ALA A 11 21.51 29.05 54.04
C ALA A 11 22.23 28.95 52.69
N VAL A 12 23.15 28.00 52.55
CA VAL A 12 23.68 27.59 51.24
C VAL A 12 22.60 26.72 50.59
N ALA A 13 21.85 27.29 49.64
CA ALA A 13 20.95 26.51 48.80
C ALA A 13 21.79 25.77 47.75
N VAL A 14 21.99 24.46 47.94
CA VAL A 14 22.55 23.58 46.91
C VAL A 14 21.44 23.32 45.89
N VAL A 15 21.48 24.01 44.74
CA VAL A 15 20.63 23.63 43.60
C VAL A 15 21.31 22.47 42.89
N ALA A 16 20.68 21.30 42.95
CA ALA A 16 21.12 20.11 42.25
C ALA A 16 21.14 20.37 40.73
N VAL A 17 22.30 20.18 40.10
CA VAL A 17 22.43 20.17 38.64
C VAL A 17 21.87 18.86 38.13
N SER A 18 20.65 18.88 37.59
CA SER A 18 20.09 17.73 36.87
C SER A 18 20.86 17.56 35.56
N ALA A 19 21.71 16.54 35.48
CA ALA A 19 22.33 16.12 34.22
C ALA A 19 21.24 15.51 33.31
N VAL A 20 20.79 16.29 32.32
CA VAL A 20 19.92 15.79 31.25
C VAL A 20 20.80 14.94 30.34
N THR A 21 20.74 13.61 30.50
CA THR A 21 21.35 12.69 29.54
C THR A 21 20.51 12.75 28.26
N ALA A 22 21.00 13.46 27.25
CA ALA A 22 20.43 13.41 25.92
C ALA A 22 20.49 11.96 25.41
N LEU A 23 19.35 11.39 25.04
CA LEU A 23 19.34 10.14 24.27
C LEU A 23 20.06 10.40 22.94
N PRO A 24 20.87 9.46 22.42
CA PRO A 24 21.41 9.61 21.09
C PRO A 24 20.24 9.69 20.10
N ALA A 25 20.28 10.69 19.22
CA ALA A 25 19.37 10.78 18.10
C ALA A 25 19.45 9.46 17.32
N ALA A 26 18.31 8.81 17.10
CA ALA A 26 18.23 7.65 16.22
C ALA A 26 18.75 8.11 14.86
N ALA A 27 19.94 7.64 14.48
CA ALA A 27 20.48 7.88 13.16
C ALA A 27 19.46 7.35 12.13
N SER A 28 18.92 8.23 11.30
CA SER A 28 18.18 7.83 10.11
C SER A 28 19.15 7.10 9.21
N MET A 29 19.17 5.77 9.28
CA MET A 29 19.79 4.96 8.25
C MET A 29 19.12 5.36 6.92
N PRO A 30 19.87 5.72 5.87
CA PRO A 30 19.26 5.78 4.56
C PRO A 30 18.70 4.38 4.32
N ALA A 31 17.42 4.29 4.00
CA ALA A 31 16.88 3.08 3.40
C ALA A 31 17.61 2.94 2.06
N THR A 32 18.78 2.30 2.07
CA THR A 32 19.34 1.77 0.86
C THR A 32 18.31 0.73 0.46
N ASN A 33 17.48 1.07 -0.52
CA ASN A 33 16.84 0.09 -1.38
C ASN A 33 18.00 -0.66 -2.03
N THR A 34 18.61 -1.61 -1.31
CA THR A 34 19.26 -2.75 -1.90
C THR A 34 18.13 -3.45 -2.62
N ALA A 35 17.84 -2.95 -3.82
CA ALA A 35 17.22 -3.74 -4.83
C ALA A 35 18.14 -4.94 -4.93
N LEU A 36 17.73 -6.04 -4.28
CA LEU A 36 17.95 -7.37 -4.82
C LEU A 36 17.81 -7.20 -6.33
N ALA A 37 18.67 -7.79 -7.13
CA ALA A 37 18.39 -7.96 -8.55
C ALA A 37 17.09 -8.79 -8.63
N ALA A 38 15.97 -8.11 -8.45
CA ALA A 38 14.69 -8.68 -8.17
C ALA A 38 14.13 -8.95 -9.54
N THR A 39 14.00 -10.22 -9.87
CA THR A 39 13.18 -10.62 -11.00
C THR A 39 11.88 -9.83 -10.90
N PRO A 40 11.55 -8.98 -11.90
CA PRO A 40 10.36 -8.17 -11.82
C PRO A 40 9.14 -9.08 -11.64
N MET A 41 8.19 -8.65 -10.82
CA MET A 41 6.95 -9.39 -10.57
C MET A 41 5.82 -8.71 -11.35
N CYS A 42 5.04 -9.51 -12.07
CA CYS A 42 3.93 -9.06 -12.88
C CYS A 42 2.62 -9.52 -12.27
N ILE A 43 1.58 -8.71 -12.42
CA ILE A 43 0.20 -9.15 -12.22
C ILE A 43 -0.06 -10.29 -13.21
N ASP A 44 -0.58 -11.40 -12.72
CA ASP A 44 -0.76 -12.62 -13.50
C ASP A 44 -2.18 -13.18 -13.32
N ALA A 45 -2.80 -13.51 -14.45
CA ALA A 45 -4.02 -14.29 -14.53
C ALA A 45 -3.69 -15.80 -14.55
N THR A 46 -3.98 -16.51 -13.46
CA THR A 46 -3.71 -17.97 -13.32
C THR A 46 -4.26 -18.80 -14.47
N ASN A 47 -3.49 -19.79 -14.96
CA ASN A 47 -3.65 -20.63 -16.18
C ASN A 47 -5.08 -20.99 -16.66
N ALA A 48 -6.09 -21.06 -15.80
CA ALA A 48 -7.46 -21.37 -16.22
C ALA A 48 -8.26 -20.18 -16.79
N ARG A 49 -7.99 -18.92 -16.37
CA ARG A 49 -8.79 -17.72 -16.76
C ARG A 49 -10.31 -17.93 -16.69
N THR A 50 -10.80 -18.63 -15.68
CA THR A 50 -12.25 -18.84 -15.49
C THR A 50 -12.83 -17.83 -14.49
N ASN A 51 -14.15 -17.70 -14.48
CA ASN A 51 -14.86 -16.92 -13.46
C ASN A 51 -14.40 -17.28 -12.04
N GLY A 52 -14.07 -16.28 -11.24
CA GLY A 52 -13.54 -16.42 -9.88
C GLY A 52 -12.04 -16.67 -9.79
N THR A 53 -11.32 -16.75 -10.93
CA THR A 53 -9.86 -16.90 -10.91
C THR A 53 -9.22 -15.70 -10.22
N GLN A 54 -8.46 -15.95 -9.16
CA GLN A 54 -7.73 -14.90 -8.48
C GLN A 54 -6.54 -14.41 -9.31
N ILE A 55 -6.31 -13.12 -9.21
CA ILE A 55 -5.10 -12.47 -9.70
C ILE A 55 -4.01 -12.64 -8.65
N HIS A 56 -2.78 -12.91 -9.09
CA HIS A 56 -1.63 -13.00 -8.20
C HIS A 56 -0.40 -12.30 -8.78
N LEU A 57 0.71 -12.33 -8.04
CA LEU A 57 2.02 -11.94 -8.53
C LEU A 57 2.81 -13.16 -8.97
N TRP A 58 3.36 -13.11 -10.17
CA TRP A 58 4.29 -14.11 -10.69
C TRP A 58 5.51 -13.42 -11.30
N GLN A 59 6.63 -14.13 -11.42
CA GLN A 59 7.78 -13.59 -12.12
C GLN A 59 7.39 -13.18 -13.53
N CYS A 60 7.78 -11.96 -13.93
CA CYS A 60 7.50 -11.46 -15.26
C CYS A 60 8.18 -12.34 -16.31
N ALA A 61 7.40 -12.74 -17.30
CA ALA A 61 7.83 -13.45 -18.49
C ALA A 61 7.09 -12.88 -19.70
N ASP A 62 7.46 -13.31 -20.92
CA ASP A 62 6.72 -12.94 -22.13
C ASP A 62 5.46 -13.81 -22.29
N HIS A 63 4.59 -13.80 -21.28
CA HIS A 63 3.33 -14.55 -21.30
C HIS A 63 2.13 -13.62 -21.43
N THR A 64 1.16 -14.02 -22.23
CA THR A 64 -0.05 -13.22 -22.50
C THR A 64 -0.97 -13.08 -21.30
N ASN A 65 -0.96 -14.04 -20.37
CA ASN A 65 -1.72 -13.98 -19.12
C ASN A 65 -1.14 -12.98 -18.09
N GLN A 66 0.01 -12.38 -18.38
CA GLN A 66 0.59 -11.26 -17.62
C GLN A 66 0.39 -9.92 -18.32
N ARG A 67 -0.31 -9.91 -19.46
CA ARG A 67 -0.57 -8.71 -20.26
C ARG A 67 -2.05 -8.36 -20.12
N PHE A 68 -2.34 -7.12 -19.79
CA PHE A 68 -3.69 -6.59 -19.66
C PHE A 68 -3.89 -5.45 -20.65
N VAL A 69 -5.11 -5.34 -21.17
CA VAL A 69 -5.54 -4.23 -22.03
C VAL A 69 -6.60 -3.44 -21.30
N ILE A 70 -6.46 -2.13 -21.28
CA ILE A 70 -7.48 -1.23 -20.76
C ILE A 70 -8.28 -0.74 -21.95
N ASP A 71 -9.58 -1.06 -21.97
CA ASP A 71 -10.49 -0.74 -23.05
C ASP A 71 -11.85 -0.36 -22.46
N ASN A 72 -12.32 0.85 -22.76
CA ASN A 72 -13.60 1.39 -22.26
C ASN A 72 -13.79 1.24 -20.74
N GLY A 73 -12.72 1.43 -19.97
CA GLY A 73 -12.71 1.30 -18.51
C GLY A 73 -12.68 -0.15 -17.99
N GLN A 74 -12.71 -1.17 -18.85
CA GLN A 74 -12.46 -2.54 -18.44
C GLN A 74 -10.97 -2.86 -18.53
N ILE A 75 -10.46 -3.69 -17.60
CA ILE A 75 -9.10 -4.22 -17.65
C ILE A 75 -9.20 -5.70 -18.03
N LYS A 76 -8.85 -6.02 -19.28
CA LYS A 76 -9.05 -7.32 -19.93
C LYS A 76 -7.75 -8.13 -19.98
N VAL A 77 -7.82 -9.45 -19.77
CA VAL A 77 -6.65 -10.32 -19.95
C VAL A 77 -6.37 -10.52 -21.44
N LYS A 78 -5.16 -10.18 -21.90
CA LYS A 78 -4.86 -9.99 -23.33
C LYS A 78 -5.14 -11.21 -24.22
N ASP A 79 -4.85 -12.43 -23.76
CA ASP A 79 -5.12 -13.65 -24.55
C ASP A 79 -6.58 -14.09 -24.59
N THR A 80 -7.45 -13.47 -23.80
CA THR A 80 -8.88 -13.81 -23.78
C THR A 80 -9.72 -12.89 -24.67
N ILE A 81 -9.13 -11.78 -25.14
CA ILE A 81 -9.82 -10.76 -25.94
C ILE A 81 -10.28 -11.34 -27.27
N GLY A 82 -11.55 -11.12 -27.62
CA GLY A 82 -12.16 -11.62 -28.86
C GLY A 82 -12.46 -13.13 -28.86
N THR A 83 -12.28 -13.80 -27.72
CA THR A 83 -12.65 -15.22 -27.55
C THR A 83 -14.02 -15.34 -26.86
N SER A 84 -14.61 -16.53 -26.87
CA SER A 84 -15.84 -16.81 -26.10
C SER A 84 -15.63 -16.80 -24.57
N ARG A 85 -14.39 -16.62 -24.10
CA ARG A 85 -14.00 -16.59 -22.69
C ARG A 85 -13.28 -15.29 -22.33
N GLU A 86 -13.64 -14.17 -22.97
CA GLU A 86 -13.10 -12.86 -22.60
C GLU A 86 -13.40 -12.55 -21.13
N VAL A 87 -12.35 -12.33 -20.35
CA VAL A 87 -12.44 -12.05 -18.90
C VAL A 87 -11.78 -10.72 -18.54
N CYS A 88 -12.40 -10.07 -17.57
CA CYS A 88 -12.09 -8.75 -17.06
C CYS A 88 -11.74 -8.84 -15.58
N LEU A 89 -10.94 -7.89 -15.07
CA LEU A 89 -10.89 -7.65 -13.63
C LEU A 89 -12.30 -7.29 -13.13
N ASP A 90 -12.66 -7.85 -11.99
CA ASP A 90 -13.97 -7.68 -11.37
C ASP A 90 -13.77 -7.49 -9.86
N ALA A 91 -14.30 -6.38 -9.34
CA ALA A 91 -14.21 -6.00 -7.93
C ALA A 91 -15.38 -6.52 -7.08
N THR A 92 -16.05 -7.59 -7.53
CA THR A 92 -17.25 -8.21 -6.94
C THR A 92 -18.39 -7.21 -6.69
N ASN A 93 -19.46 -7.66 -6.04
CA ASN A 93 -20.59 -6.79 -5.69
C ASN A 93 -20.34 -5.93 -4.44
N ASP A 94 -19.33 -6.28 -3.62
CA ASP A 94 -19.14 -5.62 -2.33
C ASP A 94 -18.38 -4.30 -2.47
N ARG A 95 -17.27 -4.29 -3.24
CA ARG A 95 -16.43 -3.10 -3.49
C ARG A 95 -16.04 -2.32 -2.22
N VAL A 96 -15.80 -3.03 -1.12
CA VAL A 96 -15.39 -2.47 0.18
C VAL A 96 -13.94 -2.81 0.49
N ASN A 97 -13.41 -2.28 1.60
CA ASN A 97 -12.07 -2.60 2.07
C ASN A 97 -11.89 -4.12 2.25
N GLY A 98 -10.85 -4.66 1.62
CA GLY A 98 -10.55 -6.10 1.65
C GLY A 98 -11.27 -6.92 0.57
N THR A 99 -12.16 -6.32 -0.24
CA THR A 99 -12.71 -6.98 -1.42
C THR A 99 -11.58 -7.44 -2.34
N ARG A 100 -11.54 -8.73 -2.64
CA ARG A 100 -10.54 -9.32 -3.54
C ARG A 100 -11.01 -9.14 -4.98
N VAL A 101 -10.15 -8.56 -5.81
CA VAL A 101 -10.36 -8.52 -7.26
C VAL A 101 -10.09 -9.90 -7.86
N HIS A 102 -10.96 -10.37 -8.74
CA HIS A 102 -10.77 -11.61 -9.48
C HIS A 102 -11.05 -11.41 -10.97
N LEU A 103 -10.94 -12.48 -11.74
CA LEU A 103 -11.42 -12.52 -13.11
C LEU A 103 -12.88 -12.95 -13.16
N TRP A 104 -13.65 -12.25 -13.98
CA TRP A 104 -14.99 -12.65 -14.35
C TRP A 104 -15.22 -12.38 -15.83
N GLN A 105 -16.16 -13.09 -16.44
CA GLN A 105 -16.57 -12.82 -17.81
C GLN A 105 -16.88 -11.34 -17.98
N CYS A 106 -16.30 -10.74 -19.02
CA CYS A 106 -16.52 -9.34 -19.32
C CYS A 106 -18.00 -9.07 -19.60
N ALA A 107 -18.57 -8.11 -18.88
CA ALA A 107 -19.95 -7.67 -19.01
C ALA A 107 -20.07 -6.17 -18.76
N ASP A 108 -21.24 -5.60 -19.07
CA ASP A 108 -21.54 -4.19 -18.75
C ASP A 108 -21.96 -4.00 -17.30
N HIS A 109 -21.06 -4.36 -16.38
CA HIS A 109 -21.26 -4.21 -14.94
C HIS A 109 -20.32 -3.15 -14.37
N THR A 110 -20.79 -2.40 -13.39
CA THR A 110 -20.05 -1.28 -12.80
C THR A 110 -18.82 -1.73 -12.00
N ASN A 111 -18.85 -2.91 -11.37
CA ASN A 111 -17.68 -3.54 -10.74
C ASN A 111 -16.56 -3.97 -11.69
N GLN A 112 -16.81 -3.91 -12.99
CA GLN A 112 -15.78 -4.17 -14.01
C GLN A 112 -15.30 -2.87 -14.67
N ARG A 113 -15.72 -1.70 -14.16
CA ARG A 113 -15.29 -0.39 -14.65
C ARG A 113 -14.27 0.19 -13.70
N PHE A 114 -13.10 0.50 -14.23
CA PHE A 114 -11.98 1.09 -13.54
C PHE A 114 -11.55 2.37 -14.23
N VAL A 115 -10.95 3.27 -13.46
CA VAL A 115 -10.23 4.43 -13.98
C VAL A 115 -8.83 4.46 -13.39
N ILE A 116 -7.89 5.00 -14.16
CA ILE A 116 -6.57 5.37 -13.63
C ILE A 116 -6.65 6.84 -13.26
N ASP A 117 -6.53 7.12 -11.97
CA ASP A 117 -6.63 8.47 -11.42
C ASP A 117 -5.54 8.67 -10.35
N GLU A 118 -4.66 9.65 -10.58
CA GLU A 118 -3.49 9.93 -9.75
C GLU A 118 -2.62 8.69 -9.46
N GLY A 119 -2.44 7.81 -10.44
CA GLY A 119 -1.67 6.58 -10.30
C GLY A 119 -2.39 5.44 -9.56
N HIS A 120 -3.63 5.64 -9.12
CA HIS A 120 -4.48 4.59 -8.55
C HIS A 120 -5.34 3.95 -9.63
N ILE A 121 -5.56 2.63 -9.53
CA ILE A 121 -6.61 1.94 -10.27
C ILE A 121 -7.84 1.90 -9.36
N LYS A 122 -8.83 2.74 -9.65
CA LYS A 122 -10.04 2.91 -8.83
C LYS A 122 -11.23 2.26 -9.51
N VAL A 123 -12.13 1.62 -8.75
CA VAL A 123 -13.43 1.19 -9.30
C VAL A 123 -14.25 2.46 -9.59
N LYS A 124 -14.79 2.56 -10.79
CA LYS A 124 -15.36 3.81 -11.31
C LYS A 124 -16.58 4.28 -10.51
N ASP A 125 -17.44 3.35 -10.09
CA ASP A 125 -18.67 3.65 -9.36
C ASP A 125 -18.46 3.92 -7.86
N THR A 126 -17.22 3.77 -7.35
CA THR A 126 -16.86 4.15 -5.97
C THR A 126 -16.31 5.58 -5.88
N LEU A 127 -16.26 6.30 -7.00
CA LEU A 127 -15.83 7.69 -7.03
C LEU A 127 -17.03 8.60 -6.74
N ALA A 128 -16.82 9.55 -5.85
CA ALA A 128 -17.79 10.60 -5.54
C ALA A 128 -17.84 11.67 -6.65
#